data_AF-A0A1C4Z217-F1
#
_entry.id   AF-A0A1C4Z217-F1
#
_cell.length_a   1.000
_cell.length_b   1.000
_cell.length_c   1.000
_cell.angle_alpha   90.00
_cell.angle_beta   90.00
_cell.angle_gamma   90.00
#
_symmetry.space_group_name_H-M   'P 1'
#
loop_
_entity.id
_entity.type
_entity.pdbx_description
1 polymer ?
#
loop_
_entity_poly.entity_id
_entity_poly.type
_entity_poly.pdbx_seq_one_letter_code
_entity_poly.pdbx_strand_id
1 'polypeptide(L)'
;MSGAMLPVPRLGPHPDRPRAYPPDRPPHLPIRPLWLCRACGAPWPCAQARLLLKVEYADHPVDLAVYLSGLYHEATHDLFRLNPHDGPTPRELFERFVGWGPYRRSVVE
;
A
#
# COMPACT_ATOMS: atom_id res chain seq x y z
N MET A 1 -13.12 13.41 30.31
CA MET A 1 -13.80 12.24 29.74
C MET A 1 -12.86 11.61 28.71
N SER A 2 -11.94 10.75 29.14
CA SER A 2 -11.06 10.01 28.23
C SER A 2 -11.85 8.84 27.65
N GLY A 3 -12.37 9.00 26.43
CA GLY A 3 -12.86 7.86 25.67
C GLY A 3 -11.67 6.96 25.38
N ALA A 4 -11.64 5.76 25.97
CA ALA A 4 -10.70 4.73 25.58
C ALA A 4 -11.01 4.40 24.12
N MET A 5 -10.20 4.93 23.20
CA MET A 5 -10.24 4.56 21.79
C MET A 5 -9.84 3.10 21.73
N LEU A 6 -10.83 2.20 21.72
CA LEU A 6 -10.62 0.79 21.45
C LEU A 6 -9.78 0.70 20.18
N PRO A 7 -8.67 -0.04 20.16
CA PRO A 7 -7.89 -0.20 18.95
C PRO A 7 -8.81 -0.80 17.88
N VAL A 8 -9.06 -0.04 16.81
CA VAL A 8 -9.81 -0.53 15.65
C VAL A 8 -9.14 -1.83 15.21
N PRO A 9 -9.87 -2.96 15.09
CA PRO A 9 -9.30 -4.19 14.56
C PRO A 9 -8.61 -3.87 13.23
N ARG A 10 -7.35 -4.29 13.09
CA ARG A 10 -6.64 -4.18 11.80
C ARG A 10 -7.37 -5.10 10.81
N LEU A 11 -8.23 -4.50 10.00
CA LEU A 11 -9.11 -5.19 9.04
C LEU A 11 -8.44 -5.37 7.68
N GLY A 12 -7.31 -4.69 7.44
CA GLY A 12 -6.59 -4.80 6.18
C GLY A 12 -5.83 -6.13 6.02
N PRO A 13 -5.54 -6.53 4.78
CA PRO A 13 -4.76 -7.73 4.51
C PRO A 13 -3.32 -7.59 5.04
N HIS A 14 -2.68 -8.73 5.33
CA HIS A 14 -1.24 -8.73 5.59
C HIS A 14 -0.49 -8.36 4.30
N PRO A 15 0.49 -7.44 4.36
CA PRO A 15 1.22 -7.03 3.16
C PRO A 15 2.35 -8.02 2.82
N ASP A 16 1.98 -9.21 2.38
CA ASP A 16 2.89 -10.30 2.00
C ASP A 16 3.24 -10.31 0.50
N ARG A 17 2.61 -9.44 -0.29
CA ARG A 17 2.84 -9.27 -1.74
C ARG A 17 3.44 -7.89 -2.07
N PRO A 18 4.18 -7.77 -3.20
CA PRO A 18 4.42 -8.80 -4.23
C PRO A 18 5.51 -9.81 -3.84
N ARG A 19 5.47 -10.98 -4.49
CA ARG A 19 6.55 -11.97 -4.41
C ARG A 19 7.86 -11.39 -4.97
N ALA A 20 9.00 -11.84 -4.41
CA ALA A 20 10.30 -11.46 -4.92
C ALA A 20 10.46 -11.91 -6.38
N TYR A 21 10.98 -11.03 -7.23
CA TYR A 21 11.43 -11.38 -8.57
C TYR A 21 12.67 -10.56 -8.97
N PRO A 22 13.77 -11.22 -9.38
CA PRO A 22 14.02 -12.66 -9.24
C PRO A 22 14.01 -13.11 -7.75
N PRO A 23 13.78 -14.42 -7.47
CA PRO A 23 13.47 -14.91 -6.11
C PRO A 23 14.64 -14.81 -5.11
N ASP A 24 15.86 -14.62 -5.61
CA ASP A 24 17.08 -14.41 -4.83
C ASP A 24 17.22 -12.98 -4.29
N ARG A 25 16.38 -12.05 -4.75
CA ARG A 25 16.40 -10.67 -4.27
C ARG A 25 15.44 -10.45 -3.09
N PRO A 26 15.74 -9.51 -2.19
CA PRO A 26 14.79 -9.10 -1.16
C PRO A 26 13.45 -8.69 -1.78
N PRO A 27 12.31 -9.21 -1.30
CA PRO A 27 11.03 -8.84 -1.85
C PRO A 27 10.74 -7.37 -1.54
N HIS A 28 10.11 -6.68 -2.48
CA HIS A 28 9.70 -5.29 -2.32
C HIS A 28 8.43 -5.19 -1.45
N LEU A 29 8.51 -5.64 -0.19
CA LEU A 29 7.44 -5.61 0.81
C LEU A 29 7.52 -4.34 1.68
N PRO A 30 6.40 -3.88 2.26
CA PRO A 30 6.42 -2.72 3.15
C PRO A 30 6.96 -3.08 4.54
N ILE A 31 7.60 -2.10 5.18
CA ILE A 31 7.92 -2.10 6.59
C ILE A 31 6.87 -1.26 7.30
N ARG A 32 5.97 -1.90 8.06
CA ARG A 32 5.03 -1.19 8.94
C ARG A 32 5.72 -0.78 10.25
N PRO A 33 5.35 0.35 10.88
CA PRO A 33 4.31 1.31 10.47
C PRO A 33 4.81 2.42 9.53
N LEU A 34 6.07 2.39 9.07
CA LEU A 34 6.67 3.44 8.24
C LEU A 34 6.20 3.43 6.77
N TRP A 35 5.69 2.29 6.32
CA TRP A 35 5.31 2.02 4.93
C TRP A 35 6.42 2.30 3.93
N LEU A 36 7.69 2.04 4.31
CA LEU A 36 8.83 2.07 3.41
C LEU A 36 9.08 0.70 2.82
N CYS A 37 9.62 0.64 1.61
CA CYS A 37 9.98 -0.61 0.94
C CYS A 37 11.22 -1.20 1.58
N ARG A 38 11.15 -2.48 2.01
CA ARG A 38 12.29 -3.19 2.59
C ARG A 38 13.49 -3.29 1.65
N ALA A 39 13.24 -3.46 0.36
CA ALA A 39 14.31 -3.71 -0.61
C ALA A 39 15.03 -2.44 -1.07
N CYS A 40 14.36 -1.29 -1.11
CA CYS A 40 14.93 -0.06 -1.69
C CYS A 40 14.74 1.21 -0.85
N GLY A 41 14.11 1.15 0.32
CA GLY A 41 13.89 2.31 1.20
C GLY A 41 12.86 3.33 0.71
N ALA A 42 12.45 3.28 -0.57
CA ALA A 42 11.45 4.19 -1.12
C ALA A 42 10.05 3.98 -0.51
N PRO A 43 9.16 4.99 -0.58
CA PRO A 43 7.77 4.84 -0.15
C PRO A 43 7.08 3.63 -0.82
N TRP A 44 6.60 2.68 -0.03
CA TRP A 44 5.87 1.52 -0.52
C TRP A 44 4.39 1.88 -0.82
N PRO A 45 3.76 1.46 -1.94
CA PRO A 45 4.33 0.66 -3.02
C PRO A 45 5.34 1.46 -3.86
N CYS A 46 6.59 0.98 -3.90
CA CYS A 46 7.64 1.54 -4.74
C CYS A 46 7.44 1.11 -6.20
N ALA A 47 8.13 1.73 -7.16
CA ALA A 47 7.96 1.45 -8.59
C ALA A 47 8.03 -0.05 -8.93
N GLN A 48 9.03 -0.77 -8.41
CA GLN A 48 9.16 -2.22 -8.62
C GLN A 48 7.99 -2.99 -7.99
N ALA A 49 7.57 -2.63 -6.78
CA ALA A 49 6.41 -3.28 -6.15
C ALA A 49 5.15 -3.11 -6.99
N ARG A 50 4.92 -1.92 -7.56
CA ARG A 50 3.77 -1.64 -8.43
C ARG A 50 3.79 -2.51 -9.68
N LEU A 51 4.95 -2.64 -10.33
CA LEU A 51 5.13 -3.49 -11.51
C LEU A 51 4.85 -4.96 -11.18
N LEU A 52 5.48 -5.48 -10.12
CA LEU A 52 5.32 -6.88 -9.73
C LEU A 52 3.88 -7.19 -9.31
N LEU A 53 3.22 -6.30 -8.57
CA LEU A 53 1.80 -6.47 -8.22
C LEU A 53 0.90 -6.50 -9.47
N LYS A 54 1.16 -5.67 -10.48
CA LYS A 54 0.41 -5.72 -11.74
C LYS A 54 0.60 -7.03 -12.49
N VAL A 55 1.83 -7.56 -12.52
CA VAL A 55 2.13 -8.86 -13.14
C VAL A 55 1.46 -9.99 -12.37
N GLU A 56 1.59 -10.00 -11.05
CA GLU A 56 1.09 -11.07 -10.18
C GLU A 56 -0.44 -11.17 -10.17
N TYR A 57 -1.14 -10.04 -10.36
CA TYR A 57 -2.60 -9.96 -10.41
C TYR A 57 -3.14 -9.66 -11.82
N ALA A 58 -2.39 -9.95 -12.89
CA ALA A 58 -2.78 -9.62 -14.25
C ALA A 58 -4.17 -10.17 -14.63
N ASP A 59 -4.48 -11.39 -14.18
CA ASP A 59 -5.77 -12.06 -14.43
C ASP A 59 -6.85 -11.71 -13.37
N HIS A 60 -6.47 -11.01 -12.30
CA HIS A 60 -7.34 -10.68 -11.15
C HIS A 60 -7.25 -9.20 -10.73
N PRO A 61 -7.58 -8.26 -11.63
CA PRO A 61 -7.44 -6.82 -11.36
C PRO A 61 -8.34 -6.31 -10.22
N VAL A 62 -9.50 -6.95 -9.97
CA VAL A 62 -10.39 -6.61 -8.84
C VAL A 62 -9.68 -6.91 -7.54
N ASP A 63 -9.06 -8.08 -7.42
CA ASP A 63 -8.37 -8.54 -6.22
C ASP A 63 -7.19 -7.62 -5.89
N LEU A 64 -6.46 -7.15 -6.90
CA LEU A 64 -5.41 -6.14 -6.72
C LEU A 64 -5.98 -4.84 -6.14
N ALA A 65 -7.10 -4.35 -6.67
CA ALA A 65 -7.73 -3.13 -6.18
C ALA A 65 -8.22 -3.27 -4.72
N VAL A 66 -8.81 -4.41 -4.37
CA VAL A 66 -9.24 -4.72 -2.99
C VAL A 66 -8.05 -4.81 -2.05
N TYR A 67 -7.00 -5.53 -2.44
CA TYR A 67 -5.76 -5.66 -1.67
C TYR A 67 -5.13 -4.28 -1.39
N LEU A 68 -4.95 -3.46 -2.44
CA LEU A 68 -4.38 -2.12 -2.32
C LEU A 68 -5.26 -1.17 -1.48
N SER A 69 -6.59 -1.29 -1.56
CA SER A 69 -7.52 -0.49 -0.75
C SER A 69 -7.44 -0.83 0.74
N GLY A 70 -7.32 -2.12 1.07
CA GLY A 70 -7.09 -2.55 2.44
C GLY A 70 -5.76 -2.04 2.99
N LEU A 71 -4.68 -2.09 2.20
CA LEU A 71 -3.39 -1.55 2.60
C LEU A 71 -3.37 -0.02 2.71
N TYR A 72 -4.10 0.67 1.83
CA TYR A 72 -4.32 2.12 1.94
C TYR A 72 -4.95 2.48 3.30
N HIS A 73 -5.96 1.75 3.74
CA HIS A 73 -6.60 1.98 5.04
C HIS A 73 -5.62 1.79 6.21
N GLU A 74 -4.85 0.71 6.19
CA GLU A 74 -3.84 0.45 7.22
C GLU A 74 -2.71 1.48 7.19
N ALA A 75 -2.28 1.93 6.01
CA ALA A 75 -1.24 2.95 5.87
C ALA A 75 -1.68 4.32 6.35
N THR A 76 -2.91 4.69 6.05
CA THR A 76 -3.57 5.89 6.57
C THR A 76 -3.49 5.89 8.09
N HIS A 77 -3.96 4.81 8.72
CA HIS A 77 -3.97 4.70 10.17
C HIS A 77 -2.57 4.76 10.80
N ASP A 78 -1.63 3.97 10.28
CA ASP A 78 -0.26 3.92 10.81
C ASP A 78 0.45 5.28 10.67
N LEU A 79 0.37 5.92 9.49
CA LEU A 79 1.09 7.17 9.21
C LEU A 79 0.49 8.36 9.94
N PHE A 80 -0.84 8.46 10.06
CA PHE A 80 -1.48 9.50 10.88
C PHE A 80 -1.17 9.34 12.36
N ARG A 81 -0.99 8.11 12.87
CA ARG A 81 -0.55 7.90 14.25
C ARG A 81 0.92 8.28 14.47
N LEU A 82 1.79 7.99 13.51
CA LEU A 82 3.21 8.35 13.60
C LEU A 82 3.44 9.86 13.47
N ASN A 83 2.68 10.52 12.59
CA ASN A 83 2.80 11.96 12.37
C ASN A 83 1.40 12.59 12.17
N PRO A 84 0.75 13.01 13.28
CA PRO A 84 -0.60 13.56 13.25
C PRO A 84 -0.74 14.91 12.54
N HIS A 85 0.36 15.68 12.42
CA HIS A 85 0.31 17.07 11.99
C HIS A 85 0.95 17.30 10.60
N ASP A 86 2.02 16.57 10.28
CA ASP A 86 2.80 16.75 9.04
C ASP A 86 2.88 15.44 8.21
N GLY A 87 1.90 14.55 8.37
CA GLY A 87 1.78 13.32 7.59
C GLY A 87 1.25 13.54 6.16
N PRO A 88 1.35 12.54 5.27
CA PRO A 88 0.77 12.62 3.93
C PRO A 88 -0.76 12.76 4.01
N THR A 89 -1.31 13.58 3.13
CA THR A 89 -2.76 13.78 3.00
C THR A 89 -3.46 12.50 2.53
N PRO A 90 -4.78 12.36 2.80
CA PRO A 90 -5.54 11.22 2.29
C PRO A 90 -5.48 11.08 0.76
N ARG A 91 -5.41 12.21 0.03
CA ARG A 91 -5.27 12.23 -1.43
C ARG A 91 -3.93 11.63 -1.88
N GLU A 92 -2.83 12.06 -1.27
CA GLU A 92 -1.49 11.55 -1.60
C GLU A 92 -1.37 10.05 -1.30
N LEU A 93 -1.96 9.59 -0.19
CA LEU A 93 -2.04 8.17 0.14
C LEU A 93 -2.89 7.38 -0.86
N PHE A 94 -4.04 7.93 -1.29
CA PHE A 94 -4.87 7.31 -2.32
C PHE A 94 -4.11 7.20 -3.64
N GLU A 95 -3.45 8.25 -4.10
CA GLU A 95 -2.66 8.26 -5.34
C GLU A 95 -1.49 7.27 -5.28
N ARG A 96 -0.85 7.16 -4.11
CA ARG A 96 0.25 6.24 -3.86
C ARG A 96 -0.16 4.77 -3.85
N PHE A 97 -1.29 4.42 -3.25
CA PHE A 97 -1.72 3.01 -3.10
C PHE A 97 -2.68 2.57 -4.20
N VAL A 98 -3.71 3.35 -4.50
CA VAL A 98 -4.85 2.94 -5.34
C VAL A 98 -4.85 3.64 -6.70
N GLY A 99 -4.32 4.86 -6.78
CA GLY A 99 -4.46 5.74 -7.95
C GLY A 99 -3.79 5.28 -9.25
N TRP A 100 -3.01 4.20 -9.22
CA TRP A 100 -2.39 3.58 -10.39
C TRP A 100 -2.94 2.18 -10.71
N GLY A 101 -3.98 1.75 -9.98
CA GLY A 101 -4.61 0.44 -10.10
C GLY A 101 -5.23 0.18 -11.49
N PRO A 102 -5.57 -1.08 -11.78
CA PRO A 102 -5.84 -1.57 -13.13
C PRO A 102 -7.06 -0.94 -13.82
N TYR A 103 -7.97 -0.30 -13.06
CA TYR A 103 -9.16 0.37 -13.59
C TYR A 103 -8.95 1.83 -13.99
N ARG A 104 -7.74 2.37 -13.80
CA ARG A 104 -7.39 3.69 -14.33
C ARG A 104 -7.12 3.55 -15.82
N ARG A 105 -8.18 3.63 -16.64
CA ARG A 105 -8.03 3.94 -18.06
C ARG A 105 -7.30 5.27 -18.15
N SER A 106 -6.21 5.29 -18.89
CA SER A 106 -5.65 6.53 -19.41
C SER A 106 -6.79 7.30 -20.10
N VAL A 107 -6.99 8.56 -19.73
CA VAL A 107 -7.93 9.48 -20.41
C VAL A 107 -7.37 9.91 -21.78
N VAL A 108 -6.23 9.38 -22.19
CA VAL A 108 -5.71 9.55 -23.55
C VAL A 108 -6.48 8.61 -24.48
N GLU A 109 -7.62 9.10 -24.97
CA GLU A 109 -8.09 8.91 -26.33
C GLU A 109 -7.97 10.26 -27.06
#